data_AF-A0A662CCB1-F1
#
_entry.id   AF-A0A662CCB1-F1
#
_cell.length_a   1.000
_cell.length_b   1.000
_cell.length_c   1.000
_cell.angle_alpha   90.00
_cell.angle_beta   90.00
_cell.angle_gamma   90.00
#
_symmetry.space_group_name_H-M   'P 1'
#
loop_
_entity.id
_entity.type
_entity.pdbx_description
1 polymer ?
#
loop_
_entity_poly.entity_id
_entity_poly.type
_entity_poly.pdbx_seq_one_letter_code
_entity_poly.pdbx_strand_id
1 'polypeptide(L)' 'MRIKELYVEGFGGLGPLSLSFAPGLNLILGPNEAGKTCLMEFIRAALFGLVKRDGAYQRYLPLDGRPYGGRVVVEEDGG' A
#
# COMPACT_ATOMS: atom_id res chain seq x y z
N MET A 1 3.78 -17.12 -3.73
CA MET A 1 3.76 -15.90 -2.89
C MET A 1 2.39 -15.25 -2.97
N ARG A 2 1.79 -14.91 -1.84
CA ARG A 2 0.46 -14.29 -1.71
C ARG A 2 0.47 -13.20 -0.63
N ILE A 3 -0.18 -12.06 -0.90
CA ILE A 3 -0.43 -11.04 0.14
C ILE A 3 -1.60 -11.50 1.02
N LYS A 4 -1.41 -11.53 2.34
CA LYS A 4 -2.43 -11.91 3.33
C LYS A 4 -3.10 -10.69 3.92
N GLU A 5 -2.29 -9.71 4.30
CA GLU A 5 -2.74 -8.51 5.01
C GLU A 5 -1.88 -7.33 4.63
N LEU A 6 -2.44 -6.14 4.74
CA LEU A 6 -1.68 -4.90 4.80
C LEU A 6 -2.20 -3.98 5.89
N TYR A 7 -1.30 -3.17 6.40
CA TYR A 7 -1.59 -2.03 7.25
C TYR A 7 -0.84 -0.82 6.72
N VAL A 8 -1.56 0.27 6.46
CA VAL A 8 -1.00 1.57 6.08
C VAL A 8 -1.17 2.48 7.29
N GLU A 9 -0.08 2.98 7.82
CA GLU A 9 -0.10 4.04 8.84
C GLU A 9 -0.24 5.41 8.15
N GLY A 10 0.57 5.63 7.11
CA GLY A 10 0.48 6.80 6.24
C GLY A 10 1.28 6.63 4.95
N PHE A 11 0.64 6.90 3.81
CA PHE A 11 1.28 6.87 2.48
C PHE A 11 0.53 7.81 1.53
N GLY A 12 1.08 8.99 1.26
CA GLY A 12 0.36 10.07 0.59
C GLY A 12 -0.91 10.44 1.36
N GLY A 13 -2.07 10.42 0.70
CA GLY A 13 -3.37 10.60 1.35
C GLY A 13 -3.97 9.33 1.97
N LEU A 14 -3.30 8.18 1.85
CA LEU A 14 -3.77 6.88 2.33
C LEU A 14 -3.43 6.66 3.81
N GLY A 15 -4.34 6.03 4.54
CA GLY A 15 -4.15 5.63 5.94
C GLY A 15 -4.97 6.47 6.94
N PRO A 16 -5.08 6.02 8.20
CA PRO A 16 -4.79 4.65 8.63
C PRO A 16 -5.75 3.66 7.95
N LEU A 17 -5.24 2.52 7.47
CA LEU A 17 -6.02 1.53 6.73
C LEU A 17 -5.50 0.12 7.00
N SER A 18 -6.41 -0.81 7.30
CA SER A 18 -6.10 -2.24 7.41
C SER A 18 -6.97 -3.04 6.46
N LEU A 19 -6.37 -3.96 5.70
CA LEU A 19 -7.07 -4.84 4.77
C LEU A 19 -6.55 -6.28 4.89
N SER A 20 -7.46 -7.24 4.82
CA SER A 20 -7.15 -8.66 4.70
C SER A 20 -7.60 -9.18 3.33
N PHE A 21 -6.80 -10.06 2.73
CA PHE A 21 -7.02 -10.59 1.38
C PHE A 21 -7.41 -12.06 1.41
N ALA A 22 -8.48 -12.39 0.69
CA ALA A 22 -8.95 -13.75 0.48
C ALA A 22 -8.17 -14.47 -0.64
N PRO A 23 -8.21 -15.82 -0.73
CA PRO A 23 -7.68 -16.52 -1.89
C PRO A 23 -8.46 -16.14 -3.15
N GLY A 24 -7.79 -16.08 -4.30
CA GLY A 24 -8.42 -15.73 -5.57
C GLY A 24 -8.55 -14.23 -5.81
N LEU A 25 -9.64 -13.82 -6.46
CA LEU A 25 -9.85 -12.43 -6.89
C LEU A 25 -10.32 -11.56 -5.72
N ASN A 26 -9.54 -10.53 -5.40
CA ASN A 26 -9.93 -9.48 -4.46
C ASN A 26 -10.26 -8.21 -5.25
N LEU A 27 -11.50 -7.72 -5.14
CA LEU A 27 -11.96 -6.53 -5.85
C LEU A 27 -11.99 -5.32 -4.89
N ILE A 28 -11.19 -4.29 -5.19
CA ILE A 28 -11.16 -3.03 -4.42
C ILE A 28 -11.97 -1.98 -5.20
N LEU A 29 -13.12 -1.59 -4.64
CA LEU A 29 -14.02 -0.60 -5.22
C LEU A 29 -14.05 0.69 -4.41
N GLY A 30 -14.36 1.79 -5.09
CA GLY A 30 -14.55 3.09 -4.47
C GLY A 30 -14.71 4.17 -5.53
N PRO A 31 -15.19 5.37 -5.17
CA PRO A 31 -15.31 6.49 -6.09
C PRO A 31 -13.93 6.96 -6.60
N ASN A 32 -13.93 7.88 -7.56
CA ASN A 32 -12.70 8.59 -7.94
C ASN A 32 -12.05 9.21 -6.70
N GLU A 33 -10.72 9.24 -6.70
CA GLU A 33 -9.91 9.80 -5.59
C GLU A 33 -10.01 9.07 -4.24
N ALA A 34 -10.75 7.95 -4.16
CA ALA A 34 -10.82 7.12 -2.94
C ALA A 34 -9.50 6.43 -2.52
N GLY A 35 -8.38 6.73 -3.19
CA GLY A 35 -7.07 6.16 -2.83
C GLY A 35 -6.74 4.80 -3.44
N LYS A 36 -7.54 4.25 -4.36
CA LYS A 36 -7.30 2.94 -5.00
C LYS A 36 -5.93 2.83 -5.69
N THR A 37 -5.56 3.82 -6.50
CA THR A 37 -4.22 3.86 -7.14
C THR A 37 -3.12 4.06 -6.09
N CYS A 38 -3.37 4.85 -5.05
CA CYS A 38 -2.40 5.07 -3.98
C CYS A 38 -2.13 3.77 -3.19
N LEU A 39 -3.15 2.94 -2.98
CA LEU A 39 -3.03 1.61 -2.38
C LEU A 39 -2.20 0.66 -3.26
N MET A 40 -2.41 0.66 -4.58
CA MET A 40 -1.56 -0.11 -5.50
C MET A 40 -0.09 0.33 -5.44
N GLU A 41 0.17 1.63 -5.37
CA GLU A 41 1.53 2.18 -5.28
C GLU A 41 2.17 1.87 -3.93
N PHE A 42 1.41 1.89 -2.82
CA PHE A 42 1.88 1.43 -1.52
C PHE A 42 2.33 -0.03 -1.56
N ILE A 43 1.51 -0.92 -2.14
CA ILE A 43 1.87 -2.35 -2.27
C ILE A 43 3.14 -2.52 -3.10
N ARG A 44 3.28 -1.80 -4.22
CA ARG A 44 4.50 -1.83 -5.05
C ARG A 44 5.72 -1.33 -4.27
N ALA A 45 5.59 -0.21 -3.57
CA ALA A 45 6.66 0.38 -2.79
C ALA A 45 7.10 -0.52 -1.63
N ALA A 46 6.17 -1.18 -0.96
CA ALA A 46 6.45 -2.11 0.14
C ALA A 46 7.21 -3.36 -0.34
N LEU A 47 6.90 -3.87 -1.53
CA LEU A 47 7.53 -5.09 -2.06
C LEU A 47 8.86 -4.85 -2.78
N PHE A 48 9.01 -3.70 -3.45
CA PHE A 48 10.13 -3.47 -4.37
C PHE A 48 10.89 -2.17 -4.10
N GLY A 49 10.53 -1.45 -3.04
CA GLY A 49 11.01 -0.09 -2.80
C GLY A 49 10.34 0.93 -3.73
N LEU A 50 10.60 2.21 -3.45
CA LEU A 50 10.13 3.29 -4.32
C LEU A 50 10.93 3.28 -5.63
N VAL A 51 10.22 3.23 -6.75
CA VAL A 51 10.85 3.39 -8.08
C VAL A 51 11.55 4.74 -8.10
N LYS A 52 12.83 4.76 -8.50
CA LYS A 52 13.65 5.96 -8.66
C LYS A 52 13.11 6.85 -9.80
N ARG A 53 12.00 7.51 -9.53
CA ARG A 53 11.60 8.75 -10.20
C ARG A 53 11.92 9.85 -9.20
N ASP A 54 12.67 10.85 -9.62
CA ASP A 54 13.03 11.97 -8.75
C ASP A 54 11.78 12.50 -8.03
N GLY A 55 11.84 12.60 -6.70
CA GLY A 55 10.74 13.06 -5.86
C GLY A 55 9.63 12.05 -5.52
N ALA A 56 9.74 10.77 -5.90
CA ALA A 56 8.74 9.76 -5.55
C ALA A 56 8.51 9.62 -4.03
N TYR A 57 9.58 9.71 -3.22
CA TYR A 57 9.47 9.71 -1.76
C TYR A 57 8.67 10.92 -1.25
N GLN A 58 8.97 12.12 -1.75
CA GLN A 58 8.28 13.35 -1.35
C GLN A 58 6.80 13.33 -1.72
N ARG A 59 6.45 12.67 -2.84
CA ARG A 59 5.06 12.50 -3.28
C ARG A 59 4.22 11.66 -2.32
N TYR A 60 4.82 10.71 -1.61
CA TYR A 60 4.11 9.80 -0.71
C TYR A 60 4.34 10.10 0.77
N LEU A 61 5.04 11.18 1.11
CA LEU A 61 5.01 11.71 2.47
C LEU A 61 3.58 12.18 2.79
N PRO A 62 3.00 11.79 3.94
CA PRO A 62 1.71 12.29 4.36
C PRO A 62 1.79 13.78 4.69
N LEU A 63 0.81 14.55 4.23
CA LEU A 63 0.82 16.01 4.37
C LEU A 63 0.26 16.50 5.72
N ASP A 64 -0.41 15.63 6.46
CA ASP A 64 -1.08 15.95 7.73
C ASP A 64 -0.29 15.50 8.96
N GLY A 65 1.00 15.17 8.79
CA GLY A 65 1.91 14.85 9.89
C GLY A 65 1.75 13.44 10.47
N ARG A 66 0.87 12.59 9.90
CA ARG A 66 0.79 11.17 10.29
C ARG A 66 2.12 10.46 9.97
N PRO A 67 2.49 9.41 10.73
CA PRO A 67 3.70 8.65 10.43
C PRO A 67 3.66 8.07 9.01
N TYR A 68 4.76 8.22 8.27
CA TYR A 68 4.94 7.56 6.98
C TYR A 68 5.33 6.10 7.20
N GLY A 69 4.56 5.18 6.65
CA GLY A 69 4.88 3.77 6.74
C GLY A 69 3.66 2.84 6.72
N GLY A 70 3.98 1.57 6.93
CA GLY A 70 3.02 0.48 6.92
C GLY A 70 3.75 -0.86 6.78
N ARG A 71 2.98 -1.93 6.73
CA ARG A 71 3.49 -3.31 6.55
C ARG A 71 2.59 -4.10 5.60
N VAL A 72 3.21 -5.00 4.86
CA VAL A 72 2.51 -6.01 4.04
C VAL A 72 2.94 -7.37 4.55
N VAL A 73 1.97 -8.22 4.88
CA VAL A 73 2.19 -9.61 5.29
C VAL A 73 2.03 -10.48 4.07
N VAL A 74 3.06 -11.26 3.77
CA VAL A 74 3.11 -12.16 2.63
C VAL A 74 3.28 -13.60 3.09
N GLU A 75 2.59 -14.50 2.42
CA GLU A 75 2.71 -15.94 2.54
C GLU A 75 3.53 -16.42 1.34
N GLU A 76 4.67 -17.05 1.60
CA GLU A 76 5.44 -17.72 0.55
C GLU A 76 4.85 -19.12 0.33
N ASP A 77 4.72 -19.50 -0.94
CA ASP A 77 4.43 -20.90 -1.25
C ASP A 77 5.78 -21.60 -1.14
N GLY A 78 5.92 -22.46 -0.13
CA GLY A 78 7.18 -23.12 0.18
C GLY A 78 7.77 -23.84 -1.03
N GLY A 79 9.07 -23.63 -1.22
CA GLY A 79 9.94 -24.57 -1.93
C GLY A 79 10.52 -25.58 -0.96
#